data_AF-A0A7V0R2D0-F1
#
_entry.id   AF-A0A7V0R2D0-F1
#
_cell.length_a   1.000
_cell.length_b   1.000
_cell.length_c   1.000
_cell.angle_alpha   90.00
_cell.angle_beta   90.00
_cell.angle_gamma   90.00
#
_symmetry.space_group_name_H-M   'P 1'
#
loop_
_entity.id
_entity.type
_entity.pdbx_description
1 polymer ?
#
loop_
_entity_poly.entity_id
_entity_poly.type
_entity_poly.pdbx_seq_one_letter_code
_entity_poly.pdbx_strand_id
1 'polypeptide(L)' 'AGEEEKDLAGLADLTLPEIERLAILNALREENWNQTKASARLGITRRQLRTKMVKYKLV' A
#
# COMPACT_ATOMS: atom_id res chain seq x y z
N ALA A 1 6.53 22.09 -6.97
CA ALA A 1 7.21 22.05 -5.67
C ALA A 1 6.21 21.99 -4.51
N GLY A 2 5.20 22.88 -4.42
CA GLY A 2 4.33 22.98 -3.23
C GLY A 2 3.19 21.95 -3.05
N GLU A 3 2.93 21.06 -4.02
CA GLU A 3 1.89 20.01 -3.88
C GLU A 3 2.46 18.70 -3.29
N GLU A 4 3.67 18.31 -3.71
CA GLU A 4 4.34 17.10 -3.20
C GLU A 4 4.71 17.20 -1.70
N GLU A 5 5.10 18.38 -1.21
CA GLU A 5 5.39 18.61 0.21
C GLU A 5 4.14 18.46 1.10
N LYS A 6 2.96 18.75 0.56
CA LYS A 6 1.69 18.70 1.30
C LYS A 6 1.23 17.27 1.57
N ASP A 7 1.46 16.36 0.61
CA ASP A 7 1.08 14.95 0.74
C ASP A 7 2.01 14.18 1.70
N LEU A 8 3.29 14.57 1.73
CA LEU A 8 4.28 14.00 2.65
C LEU A 8 4.01 14.39 4.11
N ALA A 9 3.53 15.60 4.36
CA ALA A 9 3.17 16.06 5.71
C ALA A 9 2.08 15.19 6.35
N GLY A 10 1.10 14.70 5.56
CA GLY A 10 0.05 13.81 6.05
C GLY A 10 0.53 12.38 6.36
N LEU A 11 1.71 11.98 5.86
CA LEU A 11 2.34 10.70 6.12
C LEU A 11 3.36 10.77 7.28
N ALA A 12 3.77 11.97 7.70
CA ALA A 12 4.85 12.17 8.67
C ALA A 12 4.55 11.58 10.06
N ASP A 13 3.27 11.55 10.45
CA ASP A 13 2.83 11.00 11.74
C ASP A 13 2.57 9.49 11.69
N LEU A 14 2.67 8.86 10.51
CA LEU A 14 2.41 7.44 10.34
C LEU A 14 3.69 6.62 10.49
N THR A 15 3.56 5.49 11.18
CA THR A 15 4.60 4.49 11.24
C THR A 15 4.77 3.77 9.90
N LEU A 16 5.95 3.20 9.65
CA LEU A 16 6.20 2.42 8.42
C LEU A 16 5.15 1.31 8.17
N PRO A 17 4.68 0.54 9.19
CA PRO A 17 3.58 -0.41 8.98
C PRO A 17 2.25 0.22 8.55
N GLU A 18 1.93 1.44 9.01
CA GLU A 18 0.70 2.15 8.64
C GLU A 18 0.77 2.66 7.20
N ILE A 19 1.92 3.25 6.83
CA ILE A 19 2.18 3.66 5.44
C ILE A 19 2.13 2.44 4.52
N GLU A 20 2.76 1.33 4.90
CA GLU A 20 2.71 0.10 4.11
C GLU A 20 1.29 -0.44 3.97
N ARG A 21 0.49 -0.42 5.04
CA ARG A 21 -0.92 -0.83 5.00
C ARG A 21 -1.73 0.05 4.05
N LEU A 22 -1.53 1.37 4.08
CA LEU A 22 -2.21 2.31 3.19
C LEU A 22 -1.83 2.08 1.72
N ALA A 23 -0.53 1.92 1.44
CA ALA A 23 -0.04 1.65 0.09
C ALA A 23 -0.64 0.36 -0.49
N ILE A 24 -0.69 -0.71 0.31
CA ILE A 24 -1.30 -1.98 -0.09
C ILE A 24 -2.81 -1.82 -0.34
N LEU A 25 -3.52 -1.13 0.55
CA LEU A 25 -4.97 -0.92 0.42
C LEU A 25 -5.31 -0.10 -0.84
N ASN A 26 -4.54 0.95 -1.11
CA ASN A 26 -4.72 1.79 -2.29
C ASN A 26 -4.45 0.99 -3.58
N ALA A 27 -3.34 0.26 -3.64
CA ALA A 27 -3.03 -0.58 -4.80
C ALA A 27 -4.09 -1.67 -5.03
N LEU A 28 -4.62 -2.28 -3.96
CA LEU A 28 -5.72 -3.24 -4.08
C LEU A 28 -6.99 -2.59 -4.60
N ARG A 29 -7.38 -1.40 -4.11
CA ARG A 29 -8.58 -0.69 -4.57
C ARG A 29 -8.48 -0.27 -6.03
N GLU A 30 -7.36 0.33 -6.42
CA GLU A 30 -7.10 0.80 -7.79
C GLU A 30 -7.12 -0.36 -8.80
N GLU A 31 -6.67 -1.54 -8.39
CA GLU A 31 -6.63 -2.73 -9.23
C GLU A 31 -7.85 -3.65 -9.04
N ASN A 32 -8.96 -3.17 -8.47
CA ASN A 32 -10.20 -3.93 -8.23
C ASN A 32 -9.95 -5.27 -7.50
N TRP A 33 -9.11 -5.22 -6.46
CA TRP A 33 -8.65 -6.36 -5.65
C TRP A 33 -7.92 -7.46 -6.42
N ASN A 34 -7.45 -7.17 -7.63
CA ASN A 34 -6.59 -8.08 -8.38
C ASN A 34 -5.19 -8.11 -7.77
N GLN A 35 -4.92 -9.11 -6.94
CA GLN A 35 -3.65 -9.27 -6.23
C GLN A 35 -2.43 -9.33 -7.16
N THR A 36 -2.57 -9.93 -8.35
CA THR A 36 -1.46 -10.01 -9.30
C THR A 36 -1.08 -8.62 -9.80
N LYS A 37 -2.05 -7.83 -10.26
CA LYS A 37 -1.84 -6.45 -10.71
C LYS A 37 -1.38 -5.53 -9.58
N ALA A 38 -2.01 -5.62 -8.41
CA ALA A 38 -1.62 -4.84 -7.23
C ALA A 38 -0.18 -5.14 -6.79
N SER A 39 0.23 -6.42 -6.80
CA SER A 39 1.61 -6.79 -6.47
C SER A 39 2.62 -6.27 -7.48
N ALA A 40 2.30 -6.32 -8.78
CA ALA A 40 3.14 -5.78 -9.84
C ALA A 40 3.30 -4.26 -9.70
N ARG A 41 2.21 -3.54 -9.41
CA ARG A 41 2.21 -2.08 -9.16
C ARG A 41 3.08 -1.71 -7.95
N LEU A 42 3.01 -2.50 -6.88
CA LEU A 42 3.82 -2.30 -5.67
C LEU A 42 5.28 -2.75 -5.82
N GLY A 43 5.66 -3.38 -6.94
CA GLY A 43 7.01 -3.90 -7.15
C GLY A 43 7.39 -5.07 -6.23
N ILE A 44 6.39 -5.83 -5.75
CA ILE A 44 6.60 -6.98 -4.86
C ILE A 44 6.02 -8.25 -5.47
N THR A 45 6.45 -9.41 -4.97
CA THR A 45 5.84 -10.67 -5.38
C THR A 45 4.41 -10.81 -4.83
N ARG A 46 3.54 -11.51 -5.55
CA ARG A 46 2.18 -11.86 -5.08
C ARG A 46 2.20 -12.57 -3.73
N ARG A 47 3.22 -13.38 -3.44
CA ARG A 47 3.41 -14.04 -2.14
C ARG A 47 3.63 -13.04 -1.02
N GLN A 48 4.52 -12.06 -1.21
CA GLN A 48 4.76 -10.99 -0.23
C GLN A 48 3.49 -10.16 0.00
N LEU A 49 2.77 -9.81 -1.06
CA LEU A 49 1.49 -9.11 -0.95
C LEU A 49 0.51 -9.91 -0.07
N ARG A 50 0.33 -11.20 -0.34
CA ARG A 50 -0.57 -12.06 0.44
C ARG A 50 -0.17 -12.12 1.92
N THR A 51 1.11 -12.29 2.24
CA THR A 51 1.60 -12.28 3.62
C THR A 51 1.29 -10.95 4.33
N LYS A 52 1.49 -9.82 3.65
CA LYS A 52 1.19 -8.49 4.20
C LYS A 52 -0.31 -8.25 4.35
N MET A 53 -1.14 -8.73 3.43
CA MET A 53 -2.60 -8.67 3.53
C MET A 53 -3.12 -9.39 4.78
N VAL A 54 -2.59 -10.58 5.09
CA VAL A 54 -2.91 -11.32 6.34
C VAL A 54 -2.40 -10.55 7.56
N LYS A 55 -1.16 -10.06 7.53
CA LYS A 55 -0.57 -9.26 8.62
C LYS A 55 -1.44 -8.04 8.97
N TYR A 56 -2.00 -7.37 7.95
CA TYR A 56 -2.81 -6.17 8.11
C TYR A 56 -4.33 -6.42 8.17
N LYS A 57 -4.76 -7.69 8.26
CA LYS A 57 -6.17 -8.10 8.37
C LYS A 57 -7.06 -7.50 7.26
N LEU A 58 -6.54 -7.51 6.03
CA LEU A 58 -7.28 -7.06 4.83
C LEU A 58 -8.12 -8.18 4.20
N VAL A 59 -7.94 -9.41 4.67
CA VAL A 59 -8.61 -10.68 4.34
C VAL A 59 -8.50 -11.61 5.53
#